data_AF-A0A5C4RUV5-F1
#
_entry.id   AF-A0A5C4RUV5-F1
#
_cell.length_a   1.000
_cell.length_b   1.000
_cell.length_c   1.000
_cell.angle_alpha   90.00
_cell.angle_beta   90.00
_cell.angle_gamma   90.00
#
_symmetry.space_group_name_H-M   'P 1'
#
loop_
_entity.id
_entity.type
_entity.pdbx_description
1 polymer ?
#
loop_
_entity_poly.entity_id
_entity_poly.type
_entity_poly.pdbx_seq_one_letter_code
_entity_poly.pdbx_strand_id
1 'polypeptide(L)'
;MNKTVLAVLAGVLVGGGAIAAYQNLSTPYAEVVSSTPITEKEPIYGDVISSTAVTETRTGSRQVCEDVVVEKRRPERFGNKDGAVIGAVAGALVGSQIGGGDGKKLATVAGAVGGGFAGREIDRRHVGGEKYTEVEQQCRTVTEPREEVIGYDVQYRLDGETLTTRVDKKPGEQVLLGERDKVVGYDVTWRHEGQTGSLVMDEDPGDRLPIKDGVIAVAAKDTPPQG
;
A
#
# COMPACT_ATOMS: atom_id res chain seq x y z
N MET A 1 15.80 28.23 -13.86
CA MET A 1 14.89 29.05 -14.69
C MET A 1 13.57 29.19 -13.94
N ASN A 2 13.41 30.26 -13.16
CA ASN A 2 12.10 30.83 -12.82
C ASN A 2 12.36 32.27 -12.41
N LYS A 3 12.01 33.19 -13.32
CA LYS A 3 12.05 34.64 -13.09
C LYS A 3 10.71 35.01 -12.49
N THR A 4 10.64 35.17 -11.17
CA THR A 4 9.50 35.82 -10.52
C THR A 4 9.79 37.32 -10.44
N VAL A 5 8.91 38.07 -11.07
CA VAL A 5 8.95 39.50 -11.29
C VAL A 5 8.70 40.21 -9.96
N LEU A 6 9.70 40.93 -9.45
CA LEU A 6 9.54 41.92 -8.37
C LEU A 6 8.78 43.12 -8.94
N ALA A 7 7.48 43.19 -8.66
CA ALA A 7 6.67 44.37 -8.93
C ALA A 7 6.91 45.40 -7.82
N VAL A 8 7.95 46.22 -7.97
CA VAL A 8 8.13 47.44 -7.17
C VAL A 8 7.17 48.49 -7.72
N LEU A 9 5.98 48.62 -7.11
CA LEU A 9 5.12 49.78 -7.35
C LEU A 9 5.66 50.95 -6.52
N ALA A 10 6.64 51.66 -7.09
CA ALA A 10 7.12 52.93 -6.58
C ALA A 10 6.02 53.98 -6.74
N GLY A 11 5.28 54.28 -5.67
CA GLY A 11 4.40 55.44 -5.59
C GLY A 11 5.23 56.71 -5.46
N VAL A 12 5.37 57.48 -6.55
CA VAL A 12 6.02 58.80 -6.53
C VAL A 12 5.04 59.82 -5.96
N LEU A 13 5.32 60.35 -4.76
CA LEU A 13 4.62 61.50 -4.20
C LEU A 13 5.23 62.80 -4.76
N VAL A 14 4.51 63.47 -5.66
CA VAL A 14 4.87 64.79 -6.19
C VAL A 14 4.38 65.86 -5.22
N GLY A 15 5.26 66.32 -4.33
CA GLY A 15 5.02 67.47 -3.45
C GLY A 15 5.68 68.75 -3.99
N GLY A 16 4.87 69.70 -4.49
CA GLY A 16 5.33 71.04 -4.82
C GLY A 16 5.09 72.01 -3.65
N GLY A 17 6.15 72.72 -3.24
CA GLY A 17 6.05 73.87 -2.32
C GLY A 17 7.19 73.92 -1.30
N ALA A 18 8.15 74.84 -1.49
CA ALA A 18 9.22 75.10 -0.53
C ALA A 18 8.71 76.05 0.57
N ILE A 19 8.69 75.58 1.82
CA ILE A 19 8.64 76.42 3.01
C ILE A 19 9.68 75.90 4.01
N ALA A 20 10.70 76.71 4.28
CA ALA A 20 11.66 76.47 5.34
C ALA A 20 11.05 76.90 6.68
N ALA A 21 10.56 75.93 7.46
CA ALA A 21 10.20 76.12 8.85
C ALA A 21 11.05 75.16 9.70
N TYR A 22 11.77 75.71 10.68
CA TYR A 22 12.39 74.93 11.76
C TYR A 22 11.27 74.31 12.61
N GLN A 23 10.77 73.16 12.16
CA GLN A 23 9.82 72.34 12.90
C GLN A 23 10.60 71.17 13.51
N ASN A 24 10.24 70.80 14.75
CA ASN A 24 10.61 69.52 15.35
C ASN A 24 10.61 68.45 14.26
N LEU A 25 11.76 67.82 14.00
CA LEU A 25 11.87 66.70 13.06
C LEU A 25 11.15 65.48 13.66
N SER A 26 9.82 65.54 13.76
CA SER A 26 9.01 64.33 13.78
C SER A 26 9.09 63.79 12.36
N THR A 27 9.95 62.80 12.14
CA THR A 27 9.93 62.01 10.91
C THR A 27 8.48 61.61 10.63
N PRO A 28 7.93 61.89 9.45
CA PRO A 28 6.56 61.47 9.14
C PRO A 28 6.47 59.94 9.24
N TYR A 29 5.33 59.44 9.74
CA TYR A 29 5.07 58.00 9.85
C TYR A 29 3.81 57.64 9.07
N ALA A 30 3.80 56.46 8.44
CA ALA A 30 2.59 55.81 7.97
C ALA A 30 2.03 54.90 9.08
N GLU A 31 0.70 54.85 9.19
CA GLU A 31 -0.01 53.92 10.06
C GLU A 31 0.04 52.52 9.44
N VAL A 32 0.38 51.49 10.22
CA VAL A 32 0.24 50.09 9.78
C VAL A 32 -1.19 49.64 10.02
N VAL A 33 -1.89 49.31 8.93
CA VAL A 33 -3.28 48.83 8.95
C VAL A 33 -3.32 47.33 9.25
N SER A 34 -2.37 46.56 8.71
CA SER A 34 -2.22 45.14 9.01
C SER A 34 -0.77 44.68 8.80
N SER A 35 -0.32 43.74 9.62
CA SER A 35 0.97 43.05 9.51
C SER A 35 0.71 41.54 9.59
N THR A 36 0.64 40.87 8.43
CA THR A 36 0.31 39.43 8.37
C THR A 36 1.58 38.61 8.16
N PRO A 37 1.94 37.68 9.06
CA PRO A 37 3.15 36.88 8.88
C PRO A 37 3.02 35.94 7.68
N ILE A 38 4.04 35.95 6.84
CA ILE A 38 4.25 35.01 5.75
C ILE A 38 5.07 33.84 6.31
N THR A 39 4.53 32.63 6.23
CA THR A 39 5.15 31.44 6.81
C THR A 39 5.53 30.44 5.74
N GLU A 40 6.66 29.77 5.95
CA GLU A 40 7.12 28.64 5.15
C GLU A 40 7.35 27.41 6.03
N LYS A 41 7.16 26.22 5.46
CA LYS A 41 7.43 24.95 6.13
C LYS A 41 8.93 24.68 6.15
N GLU A 42 9.52 24.69 7.33
CA GLU A 42 10.92 24.33 7.55
C GLU A 42 11.01 22.93 8.18
N PRO A 43 11.69 21.96 7.53
CA PRO A 43 11.87 20.62 8.08
C PRO A 43 12.81 20.65 9.29
N ILE A 44 12.47 19.90 10.33
CA ILE A 44 13.28 19.75 11.54
C ILE A 44 13.98 18.41 11.50
N TYR A 45 15.31 18.43 11.60
CA TYR A 45 16.14 17.24 11.67
C TYR A 45 16.79 17.09 13.04
N GLY A 46 16.89 15.85 13.52
CA GLY A 46 17.73 15.48 14.65
C GLY A 46 18.91 14.61 14.21
N ASP A 47 20.06 14.76 14.85
CA ASP A 47 21.24 13.94 14.59
C ASP A 47 21.11 12.59 15.28
N VAL A 48 21.15 11.50 14.53
CA VAL A 48 20.90 10.15 15.06
C VAL A 48 22.09 9.68 15.89
N ILE A 49 21.81 9.27 17.12
CA ILE A 49 22.79 8.68 18.03
C ILE A 49 22.74 7.15 17.96
N SER A 50 21.54 6.58 18.01
CA SER A 50 21.32 5.13 17.87
C SER A 50 19.94 4.80 17.33
N SER A 51 19.82 3.65 16.66
CA SER A 51 18.55 3.14 16.16
C SER A 51 18.40 1.66 16.54
N THR A 52 17.33 1.33 17.26
CA THR A 52 17.01 -0.04 17.68
C THR A 52 15.77 -0.52 16.92
N ALA A 53 15.86 -1.66 16.25
CA ALA A 53 14.72 -2.24 15.55
C ALA A 53 13.66 -2.74 16.55
N VAL A 54 12.40 -2.42 16.28
CA VAL A 54 11.25 -2.91 17.02
C VAL A 54 10.62 -4.03 16.20
N THR A 55 10.64 -5.24 16.74
CA THR A 55 10.13 -6.45 16.08
C THR A 55 8.82 -6.92 16.69
N GLU A 56 7.90 -7.37 15.85
CA GLU A 56 6.65 -8.01 16.25
C GLU A 56 6.58 -9.42 15.69
N THR A 57 6.19 -10.39 16.51
CA THR A 57 5.90 -11.75 16.02
C THR A 57 4.53 -11.75 15.35
N ARG A 58 4.51 -12.02 14.05
CA ARG A 58 3.29 -12.22 13.28
C ARG A 58 3.15 -13.65 12.83
N THR A 59 1.93 -14.15 12.83
CA THR A 59 1.63 -15.49 12.37
C THR A 59 1.41 -15.48 10.86
N GLY A 60 2.31 -16.11 10.11
CA GLY A 60 2.17 -16.31 8.66
C GLY A 60 1.68 -17.72 8.35
N SER A 61 0.96 -17.88 7.24
CA SER A 61 0.63 -19.20 6.69
C SER A 61 1.30 -19.40 5.34
N ARG A 62 1.86 -20.58 5.11
CA ARG A 62 2.32 -20.99 3.78
C ARG A 62 1.82 -22.39 3.45
N GLN A 63 1.58 -22.62 2.16
CA GLN A 63 1.19 -23.93 1.67
C GLN A 63 2.44 -24.77 1.43
N VAL A 64 2.52 -25.92 2.08
CA VAL A 64 3.57 -26.92 1.86
C VAL A 64 2.92 -28.09 1.14
N CYS A 65 3.33 -28.32 -0.09
CA CYS A 65 2.88 -29.45 -0.91
C CYS A 65 3.95 -30.54 -0.90
N GLU A 66 3.53 -31.77 -0.65
CA GLU A 66 4.37 -32.96 -0.68
C GLU A 66 3.76 -33.98 -1.64
N ASP A 67 4.61 -34.58 -2.47
CA ASP A 67 4.22 -35.63 -3.39
C ASP A 67 4.16 -36.96 -2.60
N VAL A 68 2.96 -37.47 -2.38
CA VAL A 68 2.75 -38.71 -1.64
C VAL A 68 2.29 -39.82 -2.57
N VAL A 69 2.85 -41.01 -2.40
CA VAL A 69 2.43 -42.20 -3.14
C VAL A 69 1.18 -42.75 -2.47
N VAL A 70 0.02 -42.60 -3.13
CA VAL A 70 -1.26 -43.13 -2.65
C VAL A 70 -1.63 -44.40 -3.39
N GLU A 71 -2.14 -45.39 -2.66
CA GLU A 71 -2.68 -46.62 -3.24
C GLU A 71 -4.16 -46.41 -3.57
N LYS A 72 -4.50 -46.43 -4.85
CA LYS A 72 -5.89 -46.31 -5.33
C LYS A 72 -6.36 -47.63 -5.92
N ARG A 73 -7.66 -47.90 -5.78
CA ARG A 73 -8.33 -49.07 -6.37
C ARG A 73 -9.09 -48.63 -7.61
N ARG A 74 -8.90 -49.30 -8.74
CA ARG A 74 -9.67 -48.99 -9.96
C ARG A 74 -11.16 -49.23 -9.67
N PRO A 75 -12.06 -48.32 -10.09
CA PRO A 75 -13.49 -48.57 -9.99
C PRO A 75 -13.82 -49.81 -10.81
N GLU A 76 -14.55 -50.75 -10.19
CA GLU A 76 -14.98 -51.98 -10.83
C GLU A 76 -15.90 -51.60 -12.01
N ARG A 77 -15.47 -51.90 -13.25
CA ARG A 77 -16.25 -51.55 -14.46
C ARG A 77 -17.53 -52.38 -14.61
N PHE A 78 -17.77 -53.33 -13.71
CA PHE A 78 -19.01 -54.05 -13.62
C PHE A 78 -19.37 -54.13 -12.14
N GLY A 79 -20.25 -53.25 -11.70
CA GLY A 79 -20.96 -53.46 -10.44
C GLY A 79 -21.54 -54.87 -10.47
N ASN A 80 -21.40 -55.57 -9.34
CA ASN A 80 -21.61 -57.00 -9.10
C ASN A 80 -23.03 -57.54 -9.39
N LYS A 81 -23.79 -56.94 -10.32
CA LYS A 81 -25.20 -57.24 -10.62
C LYS A 81 -25.58 -57.23 -12.11
N ASP A 82 -24.83 -56.56 -12.99
CA ASP A 82 -25.33 -56.32 -14.36
C ASP A 82 -24.73 -57.23 -15.45
N GLY A 83 -23.51 -57.74 -15.24
CA GLY A 83 -22.83 -58.60 -16.22
C GLY A 83 -23.41 -60.03 -16.33
N ALA A 84 -23.95 -60.56 -15.23
CA ALA A 84 -24.51 -61.92 -15.19
C ALA A 84 -25.93 -61.99 -15.77
N VAL A 85 -26.69 -60.89 -15.72
CA VAL A 85 -28.10 -60.85 -16.14
C VAL A 85 -28.24 -60.84 -17.66
N ILE A 86 -27.34 -60.17 -18.38
CA ILE A 86 -27.40 -60.08 -19.85
C ILE A 86 -27.03 -61.42 -20.52
N GLY A 87 -26.04 -62.15 -19.98
CA GLY A 87 -25.64 -63.46 -20.53
C GLY A 87 -26.73 -64.53 -20.44
N ALA A 88 -27.53 -64.49 -19.38
CA ALA A 88 -28.64 -65.43 -19.18
C ALA A 88 -29.77 -65.23 -20.21
N VAL A 89 -30.06 -63.99 -20.61
CA VAL A 89 -31.12 -63.69 -21.58
C VAL A 89 -30.69 -64.06 -23.01
N ALA A 90 -29.44 -63.76 -23.39
CA ALA A 90 -28.92 -64.12 -24.70
C ALA A 90 -28.83 -65.65 -24.91
N GLY A 91 -28.40 -66.41 -23.90
CA GLY A 91 -28.33 -67.88 -23.97
C GLY A 91 -29.71 -68.54 -24.04
N ALA A 92 -30.71 -68.00 -23.34
CA ALA A 92 -32.07 -68.52 -23.35
C ALA A 92 -32.76 -68.38 -24.71
N LEU A 93 -32.49 -67.29 -25.44
CA LEU A 93 -33.13 -67.04 -26.74
C LEU A 93 -32.55 -67.92 -27.85
N VAL A 94 -31.23 -68.13 -27.87
CA VAL A 94 -30.58 -68.98 -28.89
C VAL A 94 -30.89 -70.46 -28.68
N GLY A 95 -30.96 -70.94 -27.43
CA GLY A 95 -31.32 -72.33 -27.12
C GLY A 95 -32.76 -72.71 -27.47
N SER A 96 -33.65 -71.72 -27.61
CA SER A 96 -35.08 -71.95 -27.88
C SER A 96 -35.41 -72.22 -29.36
N GLN A 97 -34.46 -71.98 -30.29
CA GLN A 97 -34.70 -72.11 -31.73
C GLN A 97 -34.23 -73.44 -32.33
N ILE A 98 -33.49 -74.26 -31.58
CA ILE A 98 -32.97 -75.56 -32.04
C ILE A 98 -33.76 -76.68 -31.35
N GLY A 99 -34.89 -77.10 -31.93
CA GLY A 99 -35.59 -78.33 -31.53
C GLY A 99 -37.11 -78.22 -31.37
N GLY A 100 -37.84 -79.13 -31.99
CA GLY A 100 -39.29 -79.30 -31.83
C GLY A 100 -39.66 -80.41 -30.82
N GLY A 101 -40.79 -80.25 -30.13
CA GLY A 101 -41.33 -81.22 -29.16
C GLY A 101 -40.93 -80.98 -27.68
N ASP A 102 -41.31 -81.89 -26.78
CA ASP A 102 -41.07 -81.81 -25.33
C ASP A 102 -39.57 -81.67 -24.93
N GLY A 103 -38.65 -81.98 -25.85
CA GLY A 103 -37.22 -81.72 -25.70
C GLY A 103 -36.83 -80.24 -25.60
N LYS A 104 -37.69 -79.32 -26.06
CA LYS A 104 -37.45 -77.86 -26.01
C LYS A 104 -37.39 -77.31 -24.58
N LYS A 105 -38.17 -77.89 -23.65
CA LYS A 105 -38.22 -77.45 -22.25
C LYS A 105 -36.96 -77.88 -21.48
N LEU A 106 -36.43 -79.06 -21.77
CA LEU A 106 -35.19 -79.57 -21.17
C LEU A 106 -33.95 -78.80 -21.66
N ALA A 107 -33.87 -78.49 -22.96
CA ALA A 107 -32.72 -77.76 -23.52
C ALA A 107 -32.61 -76.31 -22.98
N THR A 108 -33.75 -75.64 -22.75
CA THR A 108 -33.78 -74.27 -22.20
C THR A 108 -33.30 -74.25 -20.74
N VAL A 109 -33.69 -75.24 -19.93
CA VAL A 109 -33.25 -75.35 -18.53
C VAL A 109 -31.78 -75.75 -18.44
N ALA A 110 -31.31 -76.62 -19.34
CA ALA A 110 -29.89 -77.00 -19.41
C ALA A 110 -28.98 -75.83 -19.85
N GLY A 111 -29.42 -75.00 -20.80
CA GLY A 111 -28.67 -73.82 -21.26
C GLY A 111 -28.51 -72.74 -20.18
N ALA A 112 -29.52 -72.53 -19.34
CA ALA A 112 -29.46 -71.59 -18.22
C ALA A 112 -28.51 -72.06 -17.10
N VAL A 113 -28.49 -73.36 -16.81
CA VAL A 113 -27.60 -73.94 -15.79
C VAL A 113 -26.16 -74.06 -16.31
N GLY A 114 -25.96 -74.41 -17.58
CA GLY A 114 -24.63 -74.49 -18.20
C GLY A 114 -23.95 -73.13 -18.41
N GLY A 115 -24.71 -72.09 -18.78
CA GLY A 115 -24.21 -70.73 -18.95
C GLY A 115 -23.74 -70.07 -17.65
N GLY A 116 -24.29 -70.49 -16.49
CA GLY A 116 -23.89 -69.98 -15.18
C GLY A 116 -22.53 -70.49 -14.68
N PHE A 117 -22.11 -71.68 -15.09
CA PHE A 117 -20.83 -72.25 -14.64
C PHE A 117 -19.63 -71.83 -15.51
N ALA A 118 -19.83 -71.54 -16.81
CA ALA A 118 -18.78 -71.02 -17.67
C ALA A 118 -18.35 -69.59 -17.29
N GLY A 119 -19.23 -68.80 -16.66
CA GLY A 119 -18.92 -67.45 -16.19
C GLY A 119 -17.95 -67.39 -15.01
N ARG A 120 -17.84 -68.46 -14.21
CA ARG A 120 -17.02 -68.48 -12.98
C ARG A 120 -15.52 -68.61 -13.25
N GLU A 121 -15.12 -69.06 -14.44
CA GLU A 121 -13.71 -69.17 -14.82
C GLU A 121 -13.18 -67.89 -15.49
N ILE A 122 -14.06 -67.11 -16.14
CA ILE A 122 -13.71 -65.81 -16.73
C ILE A 122 -13.56 -64.73 -15.65
N ASP A 123 -14.32 -64.83 -14.56
CA ASP A 123 -14.24 -63.91 -13.43
C ASP A 123 -12.93 -64.07 -12.61
N ARG A 124 -12.28 -65.24 -12.66
CA ARG A 124 -10.99 -65.49 -11.98
C ARG A 124 -9.80 -64.76 -12.60
N ARG A 125 -9.95 -64.21 -13.81
CA ARG A 125 -8.96 -63.32 -14.45
C ARG A 125 -9.45 -61.88 -14.52
N HIS A 126 -10.55 -61.55 -13.85
CA HIS A 126 -11.00 -60.17 -13.80
C HIS A 126 -10.04 -59.39 -12.92
N VAL A 127 -9.35 -58.46 -13.57
CA VAL A 127 -8.40 -57.49 -13.02
C VAL A 127 -9.16 -56.41 -12.19
N GLY A 128 -10.21 -56.85 -11.50
CA GLY A 128 -11.10 -56.03 -10.70
C GLY A 128 -10.48 -55.84 -9.33
N GLY A 129 -10.08 -54.60 -9.04
CA GLY A 129 -9.49 -54.24 -7.75
C GLY A 129 -7.97 -54.25 -7.72
N GLU A 130 -7.28 -54.29 -8.87
CA GLU A 130 -5.85 -54.02 -8.90
C GLU A 130 -5.55 -52.67 -8.24
N LYS A 131 -4.76 -52.76 -7.17
CA LYS A 131 -4.19 -51.63 -6.46
C LYS A 131 -3.10 -51.06 -7.36
N TYR A 132 -3.23 -49.78 -7.69
CA TYR A 132 -2.18 -49.05 -8.38
C TYR A 132 -1.71 -47.90 -7.48
N THR A 133 -0.42 -47.61 -7.55
CA THR A 133 0.17 -46.46 -6.88
C THR A 133 0.11 -45.26 -7.81
N GLU A 134 -0.39 -44.15 -7.31
CA GLU A 134 -0.38 -42.86 -7.99
C GLU A 134 0.34 -41.84 -7.11
N VAL A 135 1.18 -41.00 -7.72
CA VAL A 135 1.77 -39.86 -7.02
C VAL A 135 0.71 -38.77 -6.98
N GLU A 136 0.26 -38.42 -5.78
CA GLU A 136 -0.69 -37.34 -5.56
C GLU A 136 -0.02 -36.22 -4.78
N GLN A 137 -0.19 -34.99 -5.25
CA GLN A 137 0.33 -33.82 -4.56
C GLN A 137 -0.63 -33.43 -3.43
N GLN A 138 -0.19 -33.60 -2.19
CA GLN A 138 -0.96 -33.20 -1.01
C GLN A 138 -0.41 -31.91 -0.43
N CYS A 139 -1.24 -30.87 -0.46
CA CYS A 139 -0.91 -29.56 0.09
C CYS A 139 -1.56 -29.35 1.45
N ARG A 140 -0.76 -28.97 2.45
CA ARG A 140 -1.25 -28.52 3.77
C ARG A 140 -0.79 -27.10 4.07
N THR A 141 -1.63 -26.35 4.76
CA THR A 141 -1.28 -25.02 5.25
C THR A 141 -0.52 -25.17 6.57
N VAL A 142 0.71 -24.68 6.60
CA VAL A 142 1.53 -24.64 7.82
C VAL A 142 1.56 -23.20 8.31
N THR A 143 1.25 -23.04 9.60
CA THR A 143 1.26 -21.75 10.30
C THR A 143 2.56 -21.63 11.08
N GLU A 144 3.38 -20.63 10.76
CA GLU A 144 4.70 -20.42 11.37
C GLU A 144 4.78 -18.97 11.92
N PRO A 145 5.31 -18.77 13.13
CA PRO A 145 5.60 -17.43 13.63
C PRO A 145 6.78 -16.86 12.83
N ARG A 146 6.64 -15.61 12.38
CA ARG A 146 7.71 -14.83 11.74
C ARG A 146 7.90 -13.53 12.51
N GLU A 147 9.14 -13.17 12.78
CA GLU A 147 9.46 -11.84 13.31
C GLU A 147 9.46 -10.84 12.15
N GLU A 148 8.74 -9.73 12.33
CA GLU A 148 8.69 -8.63 11.36
C GLU A 148 9.12 -7.34 12.06
N VAL A 149 10.05 -6.60 11.46
CA VAL A 149 10.42 -5.27 11.96
C VAL A 149 9.28 -4.31 11.63
N ILE A 150 8.63 -3.79 12.66
CA ILE A 150 7.49 -2.87 12.54
C ILE A 150 7.89 -1.40 12.68
N GLY A 151 9.13 -1.13 13.09
CA GLY A 151 9.65 0.23 13.23
C GLY A 151 11.00 0.27 13.91
N TYR A 152 11.45 1.48 14.23
CA TYR A 152 12.73 1.75 14.88
C TYR A 152 12.54 2.79 15.98
N ASP A 153 13.04 2.48 17.17
CA ASP A 153 13.21 3.46 18.24
C ASP A 153 14.56 4.15 18.03
N VAL A 154 14.51 5.47 17.85
CA VAL A 154 15.65 6.30 17.46
C VAL A 154 15.96 7.27 18.57
N GLN A 155 17.15 7.17 19.14
CA GLN A 155 17.70 8.21 20.00
C GLN A 155 18.44 9.22 19.13
N TYR A 156 18.09 10.50 19.27
CA TYR A 156 18.66 11.58 18.48
C TYR A 156 19.02 12.77 19.35
N ARG A 157 19.89 13.65 18.84
CA ARG A 157 20.23 14.93 19.44
C ARG A 157 19.54 16.06 18.67
N LEU A 158 18.91 16.98 19.40
CA LEU A 158 18.34 18.21 18.86
C LEU A 158 18.59 19.32 19.89
N ASP A 159 19.13 20.45 19.45
CA ASP A 159 19.44 21.61 20.31
C ASP A 159 20.27 21.28 21.57
N GLY A 160 21.11 20.24 21.47
CA GLY A 160 21.95 19.75 22.58
C GLY A 160 21.26 18.76 23.52
N GLU A 161 19.95 18.56 23.41
CA GLU A 161 19.20 17.57 24.19
C GLU A 161 19.15 16.21 23.48
N THR A 162 19.16 15.12 24.26
CA THR A 162 19.00 13.76 23.74
C THR A 162 17.57 13.30 23.96
N LEU A 163 16.88 13.01 22.86
CA LEU A 163 15.46 12.65 22.82
C LEU A 163 15.27 11.31 22.11
N THR A 164 14.09 10.73 22.24
CA THR A 164 13.72 9.48 21.54
C THR A 164 12.47 9.69 20.71
N THR A 165 12.45 9.12 19.51
CA THR A 165 11.28 9.06 18.63
C THR A 165 11.14 7.68 18.02
N ARG A 166 9.96 7.38 17.47
CA ARG A 166 9.68 6.15 16.74
C ARG A 166 9.42 6.46 15.27
N VAL A 167 10.08 5.72 14.39
CA VAL A 167 9.94 5.86 12.93
C VAL A 167 9.69 4.50 12.27
N ASP A 168 9.03 4.51 11.12
CA ASP A 168 8.65 3.26 10.42
C ASP A 168 9.82 2.62 9.66
N LYS A 169 10.80 3.44 9.23
CA LYS A 169 11.95 3.01 8.42
C LYS A 169 13.25 3.26 9.16
N LYS A 170 14.26 2.44 8.87
CA LYS A 170 15.58 2.61 9.47
C LYS A 170 16.12 4.01 9.15
N PRO A 171 16.46 4.82 10.16
CA PRO A 171 16.98 6.16 9.91
C PRO A 171 18.40 6.11 9.33
N GLY A 172 18.80 7.21 8.68
CA GLY A 172 20.19 7.47 8.30
C GLY A 172 20.96 8.18 9.42
N GLU A 173 21.87 9.08 9.04
CA GLU A 173 22.60 9.93 9.99
C GLU A 173 21.71 10.99 10.66
N GLN A 174 20.61 11.37 10.00
CA GLN A 174 19.62 12.29 10.52
C GLN A 174 18.21 11.70 10.42
N VAL A 175 17.34 12.14 11.32
CA VAL A 175 15.92 11.76 11.35
C VAL A 175 15.07 13.02 11.17
N LEU A 176 14.12 12.98 10.23
CA LEU A 176 13.12 14.02 10.06
C LEU A 176 12.10 13.89 11.20
N LEU A 177 11.98 14.94 12.02
CA LEU A 177 11.10 14.99 13.19
C LEU A 177 9.76 15.63 12.86
N GLY A 178 9.67 16.34 11.72
CA GLY A 178 8.48 17.02 11.25
C GLY A 178 8.84 18.32 10.54
N GLU A 179 7.85 19.21 10.45
CA GLU A 179 8.00 20.55 9.88
C GLU A 179 7.47 21.59 10.88
N ARG A 180 8.10 22.76 10.93
CA ARG A 180 7.60 23.93 11.66
C ARG A 180 7.32 25.08 10.71
N ASP A 181 6.41 25.96 11.12
CA ASP A 181 6.20 27.22 10.44
C ASP A 181 7.31 28.20 10.83
N LYS A 182 8.05 28.66 9.82
CA LYS A 182 9.05 29.72 9.94
C LYS A 182 8.50 30.97 9.31
N VAL A 183 8.44 32.06 10.09
CA VAL A 183 8.11 33.38 9.55
C VAL A 183 9.28 33.84 8.68
N VAL A 184 9.01 34.05 7.40
CA VAL A 184 9.99 34.51 6.41
C VAL A 184 9.80 35.97 6.03
N GLY A 185 8.68 36.57 6.45
CA GLY A 185 8.40 37.99 6.27
C GLY A 185 6.98 38.35 6.70
N TYR A 186 6.57 39.56 6.39
CA TYR A 186 5.28 40.14 6.75
C TYR A 186 4.68 40.84 5.53
N ASP A 187 3.43 40.51 5.20
CA ASP A 187 2.63 41.30 4.27
C ASP A 187 2.01 42.47 5.04
N VAL A 188 2.51 43.67 4.76
CA VAL A 188 2.20 44.88 5.52
C VAL A 188 1.35 45.80 4.66
N THR A 189 0.15 46.10 5.13
CA THR A 189 -0.70 47.15 4.57
C THR A 189 -0.54 48.41 5.42
N TRP A 190 -0.29 49.54 4.78
CA TRP A 190 -0.09 50.82 5.43
C TRP A 190 -1.08 51.87 4.93
N ARG A 191 -1.29 52.91 5.73
CA ARG A 191 -2.09 54.08 5.40
C ARG A 191 -1.35 55.36 5.76
N HIS A 192 -1.32 56.31 4.83
CA HIS A 192 -0.80 57.65 5.08
C HIS A 192 -1.58 58.66 4.23
N GLU A 193 -2.05 59.75 4.84
CA GLU A 193 -2.78 60.83 4.15
C GLU A 193 -3.93 60.36 3.23
N GLY A 194 -4.65 59.32 3.65
CA GLY A 194 -5.77 58.75 2.89
C GLY A 194 -5.38 57.81 1.74
N GLN A 195 -4.07 57.65 1.48
CA GLN A 195 -3.55 56.63 0.58
C GLN A 195 -3.26 55.34 1.35
N THR A 196 -3.48 54.20 0.70
CA THR A 196 -3.15 52.87 1.20
C THR A 196 -2.24 52.14 0.23
N GLY A 197 -1.25 51.44 0.76
CA GLY A 197 -0.38 50.57 -0.03
C GLY A 197 -0.03 49.29 0.72
N SER A 198 0.55 48.33 0.00
CA SER A 198 1.08 47.10 0.58
C SER A 198 2.54 46.92 0.22
N LEU A 199 3.30 46.27 1.10
CA LEU A 199 4.68 45.87 0.84
C LEU A 199 5.04 44.66 1.72
N VAL A 200 6.04 43.89 1.28
CA VAL A 200 6.57 42.76 2.05
C VAL A 200 7.79 43.21 2.84
N MET A 201 7.82 42.90 4.14
CA MET A 201 8.93 43.21 5.06
C MET A 201 9.56 41.94 5.62
N ASP A 202 10.84 41.97 5.92
CA ASP A 202 11.54 40.84 6.56
C ASP A 202 11.22 40.74 8.06
N GLU A 203 10.92 41.87 8.71
CA GLU A 203 10.66 42.00 10.14
C GLU A 203 9.29 42.66 10.37
N ASP A 204 8.70 42.41 11.55
CA ASP A 204 7.43 43.02 11.93
C ASP A 204 7.63 44.54 12.15
N PRO A 205 6.98 45.42 11.36
CA PRO A 205 7.13 46.86 11.53
C PRO A 205 6.45 47.41 12.79
N GLY A 206 5.63 46.62 13.48
CA GLY A 206 4.75 47.12 14.54
C GLY A 206 3.69 48.07 13.98
N ASP A 207 3.30 49.08 14.76
CA ASP A 207 2.13 49.91 14.44
C ASP A 207 2.42 51.08 13.47
N ARG A 208 3.70 51.37 13.18
CA ARG A 208 4.08 52.55 12.41
C ARG A 208 5.32 52.34 11.55
N LEU A 209 5.29 52.88 10.34
CA LEU A 209 6.41 52.85 9.40
C LEU A 209 7.03 54.23 9.25
N PRO A 210 8.34 54.40 9.47
CA PRO A 210 9.00 55.68 9.23
C PRO A 210 9.02 56.01 7.74
N ILE A 211 8.73 57.26 7.41
CA ILE A 211 8.86 57.80 6.05
C ILE A 211 10.12 58.66 6.03
N LYS A 212 11.01 58.38 5.07
CA LYS A 212 12.23 59.14 4.85
C LYS A 212 12.27 59.60 3.40
N ASP A 213 12.47 60.89 3.19
CA ASP A 213 12.53 61.51 1.85
C ASP A 213 11.27 61.23 0.99
N GLY A 214 10.10 61.12 1.65
CA GLY A 214 8.81 60.84 0.98
C GLY A 214 8.61 59.38 0.56
N VAL A 215 9.53 58.49 0.90
CA VAL A 215 9.45 57.04 0.66
C VAL A 215 9.34 56.31 1.99
N ILE A 216 8.54 55.25 2.04
CA ILE A 216 8.52 54.36 3.21
C ILE A 216 9.91 53.77 3.37
N ALA A 217 10.55 54.06 4.50
CA ALA A 217 11.88 53.55 4.80
C ALA A 217 11.75 52.08 5.21
N VAL A 218 11.71 51.19 4.22
CA VAL A 218 11.91 49.76 4.42
C VAL A 218 13.39 49.58 4.77
N ALA A 219 13.67 49.00 5.93
CA ALA A 219 15.01 48.56 6.27
C ALA A 219 15.40 47.45 5.27
N ALA A 220 16.05 47.81 4.17
CA ALA A 220 16.58 46.84 3.23
C ALA A 220 17.74 46.12 3.91
N LYS A 221 17.63 44.80 4.11
CA LYS A 221 18.81 43.97 4.31
C LYS A 221 19.63 43.99 3.03
N ASP A 222 20.92 44.26 3.17
CA ASP A 222 21.90 44.27 2.10
C ASP A 222 21.78 42.99 1.26
N THR A 223 21.22 43.12 0.06
CA THR A 223 21.39 42.09 -0.98
C THR A 223 22.86 42.13 -1.37
N PRO A 224 23.65 41.05 -1.19
CA PRO A 224 25.03 41.04 -1.64
C PRO A 224 25.06 41.33 -3.15
N PRO A 225 26.03 42.11 -3.66
CA PRO A 225 26.15 42.32 -5.10
C PRO A 225 26.32 40.96 -5.76
N GLN A 226 25.38 40.59 -6.62
CA GLN A 226 25.58 39.47 -7.53
C GLN A 226 26.66 39.91 -8.52
N GLY A 227 27.88 39.41 -8.32
CA GLY A 227 29.01 39.55 -9.22
C GLY A 227 28.86 38.69 -10.48
#